data_AF-A0AAV5T014-F1
#
_entry.id   AF-A0AAV5T014-F1
#
_cell.length_a   1.000
_cell.length_b   1.000
_cell.length_c   1.000
_cell.angle_alpha   90.00
_cell.angle_beta   90.00
_cell.angle_gamma   90.00
#
_symmetry.space_group_name_H-M   'P 1'
#
loop_
_entity.id
_entity.type
_entity.pdbx_description
1 polymer ?
#
loop_
_entity_poly.entity_id
_entity_poly.type
_entity_poly.pdbx_seq_one_letter_code
_entity_poly.pdbx_strand_id
1 'polypeptide(L)'
;DYRQNFHDGWERGGASLTVYHHGKKVVDIWGGYADRASLRKWKEDTLQVVFSTTKGVGAVCVAMLVDRGLVSYDDLVIKHWPEFGQNGKDNVTVQMLMSHAVG
;
A
#
# COMPACT_ATOMS: atom_id res chain seq x y z
N ASP A 1 7.17 -11.58 -23.45
CA ASP A 1 7.70 -12.03 -22.15
C ASP A 1 7.97 -10.78 -21.31
N TYR A 2 7.67 -10.74 -20.02
CA TYR A 2 7.99 -9.60 -19.14
C TYR A 2 9.49 -9.31 -19.11
N ARG A 3 10.34 -10.32 -19.40
CA ARG A 3 11.78 -10.16 -19.61
C ARG A 3 12.10 -9.14 -20.70
N GLN A 4 11.22 -9.03 -21.70
CA GLN A 4 11.36 -8.07 -22.80
C GLN A 4 11.32 -6.62 -22.28
N ASN A 5 10.54 -6.31 -21.23
CA ASN A 5 10.51 -4.97 -20.64
C ASN A 5 11.88 -4.56 -20.05
N PHE A 6 12.65 -5.54 -19.54
CA PHE A 6 14.02 -5.32 -19.09
C PHE A 6 15.00 -5.19 -20.26
N HIS A 7 14.84 -6.00 -21.31
CA HIS A 7 15.66 -5.93 -22.52
C HIS A 7 15.47 -4.62 -23.29
N ASP A 8 14.23 -4.16 -23.42
CA ASP A 8 13.86 -2.91 -24.11
C ASP A 8 14.15 -1.66 -23.25
N GLY A 9 14.63 -1.87 -22.01
CA GLY A 9 15.01 -0.81 -21.10
C GLY A 9 13.83 0.04 -20.65
N TRP A 10 12.64 -0.54 -20.53
CA TRP A 10 11.47 0.07 -19.89
C TRP A 10 11.58 -0.05 -18.37
N GLU A 11 12.12 -1.16 -17.87
CA GLU A 11 12.33 -1.43 -16.44
C GLU A 11 13.79 -1.19 -16.01
N ARG A 12 14.31 0.01 -16.29
CA ARG A 12 15.75 0.36 -16.09
C ARG A 12 16.24 0.23 -14.66
N GLY A 13 15.33 0.37 -13.69
CA GLY A 13 15.60 0.35 -12.24
C GLY A 13 15.22 -0.96 -11.56
N GLY A 14 15.00 -2.03 -12.33
CA GLY A 14 14.53 -3.29 -11.78
C GLY A 14 13.04 -3.27 -11.40
N ALA A 15 12.45 -4.46 -11.33
CA ALA A 15 11.06 -4.64 -10.95
C ALA A 15 10.83 -6.06 -10.41
N SER A 16 9.72 -6.23 -9.70
CA SER A 16 9.20 -7.53 -9.25
C SER A 16 7.69 -7.63 -9.49
N LEU A 17 7.20 -8.84 -9.75
CA LEU A 17 5.79 -9.14 -9.91
C LEU A 17 5.49 -10.51 -9.27
N THR A 18 4.47 -10.52 -8.42
CA THR A 18 3.94 -11.75 -7.83
C THR A 18 2.44 -11.81 -8.09
N VAL A 19 1.94 -12.96 -8.55
CA VAL A 19 0.51 -13.19 -8.81
C VAL A 19 0.04 -14.39 -8.01
N TYR A 20 -1.07 -14.22 -7.30
CA TYR A 20 -1.77 -15.28 -6.60
C TYR A 20 -3.09 -15.62 -7.30
N HIS A 21 -3.37 -16.91 -7.48
CA HIS A 21 -4.64 -17.42 -7.99
C HIS A 21 -5.19 -18.44 -7.00
N HIS A 22 -6.38 -18.18 -6.46
CA HIS A 22 -6.99 -18.99 -5.38
C HIS A 22 -6.03 -19.32 -4.23
N GLY A 23 -5.32 -18.30 -3.73
CA GLY A 23 -4.37 -18.44 -2.63
C GLY A 23 -3.05 -19.12 -2.99
N LYS A 24 -2.86 -19.58 -4.24
CA LYS A 24 -1.60 -20.18 -4.70
C LYS A 24 -0.77 -19.16 -5.48
N LYS A 25 0.51 -19.05 -5.15
CA LYS A 25 1.48 -18.24 -5.90
C LYS A 25 1.74 -18.91 -7.25
N VAL A 26 1.30 -18.27 -8.35
CA VAL A 26 1.40 -18.82 -9.72
C VAL A 26 2.42 -18.06 -10.58
N VAL A 27 2.77 -16.84 -10.19
CA VAL A 27 3.86 -16.05 -10.78
C VAL A 27 4.66 -15.46 -9.62
N ASP A 28 5.98 -15.56 -9.70
CA ASP A 28 6.89 -14.90 -8.79
C ASP A 28 8.21 -14.62 -9.51
N ILE A 29 8.41 -13.37 -9.89
CA ILE A 29 9.47 -12.98 -10.82
C ILE A 29 10.03 -11.62 -10.45
N TRP A 30 11.32 -11.44 -10.72
CA TRP A 30 12.02 -10.17 -10.57
C TRP A 30 13.15 -10.06 -11.59
N GLY A 31 13.69 -8.85 -11.77
CA GLY A 31 14.76 -8.60 -12.71
C GLY A 31 15.33 -7.20 -12.63
N GLY A 32 16.40 -6.95 -13.38
CA GLY A 32 17.08 -5.65 -13.45
C GLY A 32 18.02 -5.38 -12.28
N TYR A 33 18.11 -4.11 -11.87
CA TYR A 33 19.07 -3.62 -10.86
C TYR A 33 18.33 -3.02 -9.68
N ALA A 34 18.67 -3.41 -8.46
CA ALA A 34 18.21 -2.71 -7.26
C ALA A 34 18.90 -1.34 -7.09
N ASP A 35 20.10 -1.19 -7.66
CA ASP A 35 20.77 0.09 -7.84
C ASP A 35 21.64 0.00 -9.10
N ARG A 36 21.28 0.79 -10.10
CA ARG A 36 21.97 0.79 -11.40
C ARG A 36 23.35 1.46 -11.33
N ALA A 37 23.55 2.43 -10.44
CA ALA A 37 24.80 3.17 -10.34
C ALA A 37 25.93 2.29 -9.78
N SER A 38 25.61 1.44 -8.79
CA SER A 38 26.55 0.46 -8.22
C SER A 38 26.51 -0.92 -8.91
N LEU A 39 25.72 -1.07 -9.98
CA LEU A 39 25.47 -2.34 -10.68
C LEU A 39 24.89 -3.45 -9.77
N ARG A 40 24.28 -3.09 -8.64
CA ARG A 40 23.67 -4.03 -7.71
C ARG A 40 22.40 -4.62 -8.33
N LYS A 41 22.41 -5.93 -8.55
CA LYS A 41 21.28 -6.68 -9.13
C LYS A 41 20.09 -6.78 -8.17
N TRP A 42 18.90 -6.84 -8.75
CA TRP A 42 17.69 -7.19 -8.02
C TRP A 42 17.75 -8.65 -7.56
N LYS A 43 17.35 -8.89 -6.32
CA LYS A 43 17.22 -10.21 -5.68
C LYS A 43 15.77 -10.43 -5.26
N GLU A 44 15.39 -11.68 -5.01
CA GLU A 44 14.05 -12.08 -4.55
C GLU A 44 13.54 -11.24 -3.36
N ASP A 45 14.44 -10.90 -2.44
CA ASP A 45 14.19 -10.19 -1.19
C ASP A 45 14.49 -8.68 -1.26
N THR A 46 14.69 -8.12 -2.46
CA THR A 46 14.96 -6.69 -2.61
C THR A 46 13.75 -5.86 -2.19
N LEU A 47 13.94 -5.05 -1.15
CA LEU A 47 12.94 -4.08 -0.70
C LEU A 47 12.95 -2.83 -1.58
N GLN A 48 11.76 -2.28 -1.82
CA GLN A 48 11.55 -1.01 -2.51
C GLN A 48 10.55 -0.12 -1.76
N VAL A 49 10.63 1.19 -2.01
CA VAL A 49 9.60 2.12 -1.55
C VAL A 49 8.35 1.94 -2.42
N VAL A 50 7.23 1.59 -1.79
CA VAL A 50 5.95 1.31 -2.50
C VAL A 50 4.96 2.48 -2.49
N PHE A 51 5.37 3.63 -1.94
CA PHE A 51 4.60 4.88 -1.89
C PHE A 51 3.15 4.67 -1.43
N SER A 52 2.16 5.12 -2.22
CA SER A 52 0.75 5.06 -1.86
C SER A 52 0.20 3.65 -1.69
N THR A 53 0.90 2.60 -2.13
CA THR A 53 0.54 1.21 -1.83
C THR A 53 0.43 0.97 -0.32
N THR A 54 1.21 1.70 0.49
CA THR A 54 1.14 1.67 1.95
C THR A 54 -0.26 2.03 2.49
N LYS A 55 -1.06 2.83 1.77
CA LYS A 55 -2.45 3.14 2.17
C LYS A 55 -3.31 1.87 2.25
N GLY A 56 -3.09 0.89 1.37
CA GLY A 56 -3.79 -0.39 1.41
C GLY A 56 -3.49 -1.16 2.69
N VAL A 57 -2.22 -1.22 3.10
CA VAL A 57 -1.82 -1.84 4.38
C VAL A 57 -2.43 -1.10 5.57
N GLY A 58 -2.39 0.24 5.56
CA GLY A 58 -3.04 1.05 6.59
C GLY A 58 -4.55 0.83 6.67
N ALA A 59 -5.23 0.69 5.54
CA ALA A 59 -6.65 0.37 5.48
C ALA A 59 -6.97 -1.01 6.06
N VAL A 60 -6.11 -2.02 5.84
CA VAL A 60 -6.25 -3.34 6.47
C VAL A 60 -6.13 -3.23 7.99
N CYS A 61 -5.20 -2.42 8.53
CA CYS A 61 -5.11 -2.20 9.97
C CYS A 61 -6.41 -1.63 10.55
N VAL A 62 -7.03 -0.65 9.87
CA VAL A 62 -8.34 -0.10 10.28
C VAL A 62 -9.43 -1.16 10.20
N ALA A 63 -9.50 -1.93 9.11
CA ALA A 63 -10.47 -3.01 8.96
C ALA A 63 -10.35 -4.07 10.07
N MET A 64 -9.12 -4.41 10.49
CA MET A 64 -8.89 -5.31 11.62
C MET A 64 -9.38 -4.73 12.95
N LEU A 65 -9.27 -3.42 13.17
CA LEU A 65 -9.82 -2.77 14.37
C LEU A 65 -11.35 -2.78 14.34
N VAL A 66 -11.95 -2.61 13.16
CA VAL A 66 -13.40 -2.70 12.96
C VAL A 66 -13.91 -4.11 13.22
N ASP A 67 -13.25 -5.13 12.65
CA ASP A 67 -13.58 -6.54 12.87
C ASP A 67 -13.52 -6.92 14.37
N ARG A 68 -12.58 -6.33 15.12
CA ARG A 68 -12.45 -6.52 16.57
C ARG A 68 -13.44 -5.70 17.41
N GLY A 69 -14.29 -4.88 16.79
CA GLY A 69 -15.23 -3.99 17.49
C GLY A 69 -14.57 -2.83 18.24
N LEU A 70 -13.31 -2.50 17.95
CA LEU A 70 -12.58 -1.40 18.59
C LEU A 70 -12.85 -0.05 17.93
N VAL A 71 -13.23 -0.06 16.65
CA VAL A 71 -13.60 1.10 15.84
C VAL A 71 -14.86 0.76 15.05
N SER A 72 -15.77 1.70 14.84
CA SER A 72 -16.81 1.60 13.81
C SER A 72 -16.52 2.56 12.65
N TYR A 73 -16.90 2.19 11.43
CA TYR A 73 -16.84 3.13 10.30
C TYR A 73 -17.77 4.34 10.47
N ASP A 74 -18.86 4.17 11.24
CA ASP A 74 -19.79 5.22 11.62
C ASP A 74 -19.31 6.07 12.81
N ASP A 75 -18.21 5.66 13.48
CA ASP A 75 -17.65 6.47 14.56
C ASP A 75 -17.21 7.83 14.01
N LEU A 76 -17.51 8.88 14.76
CA LEU A 76 -16.86 10.17 14.56
C LEU A 76 -15.36 10.01 14.88
N VAL A 77 -14.49 10.59 14.05
CA VAL A 77 -13.04 10.54 14.26
C VAL A 77 -12.67 11.13 15.63
N ILE A 78 -13.41 12.15 16.07
CA ILE A 78 -13.21 12.80 17.38
C ILE A 78 -13.44 11.88 18.59
N LYS A 79 -14.15 10.76 18.41
CA LYS A 79 -14.28 9.73 19.46
C LYS A 79 -12.91 9.10 19.80
N HIS A 80 -12.05 8.99 18.80
CA HIS A 80 -10.72 8.36 18.90
C HIS A 80 -9.59 9.38 18.94
N TRP A 81 -9.79 10.55 18.34
CA TRP A 81 -8.82 11.63 18.25
C TRP A 81 -9.52 12.99 18.42
N PRO A 82 -9.76 13.45 19.66
CA PRO A 82 -10.53 14.67 19.94
C PRO A 82 -10.01 15.92 19.24
N GLU A 83 -8.69 16.09 19.14
CA GLU A 83 -8.06 17.26 18.51
C GLU A 83 -8.31 17.31 17.00
N PHE A 84 -8.69 16.21 16.35
CA PHE A 84 -9.06 16.20 14.95
C PHE A 84 -10.23 17.15 14.66
N GLY A 85 -11.15 17.33 15.63
CA GLY A 85 -12.37 18.13 15.48
C GLY A 85 -12.14 19.63 15.28
N GLN A 86 -10.92 20.12 15.52
CA GLN A 86 -10.57 21.52 15.27
C GLN A 86 -10.88 21.93 13.82
N ASN A 87 -11.21 23.21 13.62
CA ASN A 87 -11.56 23.77 12.31
C ASN A 87 -12.79 23.11 11.65
N GLY A 88 -13.80 22.73 12.46
CA GLY A 88 -15.11 22.25 11.97
C GLY A 88 -15.10 20.82 11.43
N LYS A 89 -14.25 19.95 11.97
CA LYS A 89 -14.14 18.53 11.56
C LYS A 89 -14.74 17.56 12.58
N ASP A 90 -15.58 18.06 13.48
CA ASP A 90 -16.21 17.32 14.57
C ASP A 90 -17.25 16.29 14.09
N ASN A 91 -17.80 16.47 12.89
CA ASN A 91 -18.78 15.57 12.27
C ASN A 91 -18.17 14.54 11.29
N VAL A 92 -16.85 14.51 11.15
CA VAL A 92 -16.17 13.58 10.23
C VAL A 92 -16.21 12.16 10.78
N THR A 93 -16.70 11.21 9.99
CA THR A 93 -16.67 9.79 10.34
C THR A 93 -15.39 9.11 9.90
N VAL A 94 -15.06 7.96 10.51
CA VAL A 94 -13.96 7.10 10.07
C VAL A 94 -14.14 6.69 8.60
N GLN A 95 -15.37 6.41 8.16
CA GLN A 95 -15.66 6.12 6.75
C GLN A 95 -15.24 7.26 5.82
N MET A 96 -15.63 8.51 6.13
CA MET A 96 -15.28 9.68 5.33
C MET A 96 -13.76 9.85 5.24
N LEU A 97 -13.06 9.65 6.36
CA LEU A 97 -11.60 9.72 6.41
C LEU A 97 -10.96 8.66 5.51
N MET A 98 -11.42 7.41 5.61
CA MET A 98 -10.88 6.28 4.84
C MET A 98 -11.21 6.36 3.34
N SER A 99 -12.28 7.05 2.96
CA SER A 99 -12.70 7.21 1.56
C SER A 99 -12.19 8.51 0.91
N HIS A 100 -11.26 9.23 1.54
CA HIS A 100 -10.77 10.52 1.05
C HIS A 100 -11.89 11.57 0.82
N ALA A 101 -12.93 11.54 1.65
CA ALA A 101 -14.04 12.50 1.61
C ALA A 101 -13.86 13.68 2.59
N VAL A 102 -12.67 13.81 3.18
CA VAL A 102 -12.30 14.86 4.13
C VAL A 102 -11.24 15.72 3.44
N GLY A 103 -11.60 16.99 3.20
CA GLY A 103 -10.76 17.98 2.52
C GLY A 103 -9.58 18.45 3.36
#